data_AF-A0A953XB43-F1
#
_entry.id   AF-A0A953XB43-F1
#
_cell.length_a   1.000
_cell.length_b   1.000
_cell.length_c   1.000
_cell.angle_alpha   90.00
_cell.angle_beta   90.00
_cell.angle_gamma   90.00
#
_symmetry.space_group_name_H-M   'P 1'
#
loop_
_entity.id
_entity.type
_entity.pdbx_description
1 polymer ?
#
loop_
_entity_poly.entity_id
_entity_poly.type
_entity_poly.pdbx_seq_one_letter_code
_entity_poly.pdbx_strand_id
1 'polypeptide(L)' 'MTVHDFTSSAPRFYSRQEAAKIARRSARWIDHMGTHDSTFPRKIYLSARSVVFDANEFDAWLAARVQEARRAQSA' A
#
# COMPACT_ATOMS: atom_id res chain seq x y z
N MET A 1 -13.37 -9.56 32.35
CA MET A 1 -12.53 -8.49 31.76
C MET A 1 -11.82 -9.09 30.56
N THR A 2 -12.35 -8.88 29.36
CA THR A 2 -11.74 -9.40 28.14
C THR A 2 -10.61 -8.44 27.77
N VAL A 3 -9.38 -8.86 28.01
CA VAL A 3 -8.20 -8.14 27.51
C VAL A 3 -8.25 -8.23 26.00
N HIS A 4 -8.58 -7.12 25.34
CA HIS A 4 -8.35 -7.00 23.91
C HIS A 4 -6.83 -6.99 23.75
N ASP A 5 -6.28 -8.13 23.33
CA ASP A 5 -4.91 -8.23 22.86
C ASP A 5 -4.81 -7.27 21.66
N PHE A 6 -4.41 -6.03 21.94
CA PHE A 6 -3.78 -5.18 20.94
C PHE A 6 -2.44 -5.86 20.68
N THR A 7 -2.47 -6.89 19.84
CA THR A 7 -1.27 -7.39 19.18
C THR A 7 -0.76 -6.20 18.40
N SER A 8 0.11 -5.44 19.05
CA SER A 8 0.76 -4.26 18.53
C SER A 8 1.69 -4.76 17.44
N SER A 9 1.11 -5.07 16.29
CA SER A 9 1.83 -5.39 15.07
C SER A 9 2.71 -4.17 14.83
N ALA A 10 4.01 -4.34 15.04
CA ALA A 10 4.96 -3.26 14.86
C ALA A 10 4.69 -2.61 13.51
N PRO A 11 4.76 -1.26 13.39
CA PRO A 11 4.46 -0.60 12.14
C PRO A 11 5.37 -1.17 11.05
N ARG A 12 4.76 -1.87 10.09
CA ARG A 12 5.46 -2.49 8.97
C ARG A 12 5.45 -1.48 7.84
N PHE A 13 6.61 -1.28 7.23
CA PHE A 13 6.77 -0.36 6.12
C PHE A 13 7.27 -1.11 4.89
N TYR A 14 6.73 -0.74 3.73
CA TYR A 14 7.22 -1.21 2.45
C TYR A 14 8.06 -0.13 1.78
N SER A 15 9.28 -0.49 1.38
CA SER A 15 10.02 0.35 0.44
C SER A 15 9.30 0.40 -0.90
N ARG A 16 9.62 1.39 -1.73
CA ARG A 16 9.14 1.46 -3.11
C ARG A 16 9.34 0.16 -3.91
N GLN A 17 10.45 -0.55 -3.70
CA GLN A 17 10.71 -1.81 -4.39
C GLN A 17 9.83 -2.95 -3.85
N GLU A 18 9.62 -3.01 -2.54
CA GLU A 18 8.75 -4.02 -1.94
C GLU A 18 7.29 -3.80 -2.33
N ALA A 19 6.80 -2.56 -2.27
CA ALA A 19 5.47 -2.19 -2.75
C ALA A 19 5.23 -2.60 -4.21
N ALA A 20 6.23 -2.41 -5.08
CA ALA A 20 6.17 -2.83 -6.48
C ALA A 20 6.06 -4.35 -6.63
N LYS A 21 6.84 -5.12 -5.86
CA LYS A 21 6.78 -6.59 -5.85
C LYS A 21 5.42 -7.09 -5.38
N ILE A 22 4.90 -6.53 -4.28
CA ILE A 22 3.60 -6.90 -3.69
C ILE A 22 2.46 -6.62 -4.68
N ALA A 23 2.47 -5.44 -5.30
CA ALA A 23 1.51 -5.09 -6.35
C ALA A 23 1.72 -5.88 -7.65
N ARG A 24 2.81 -6.64 -7.79
CA ARG A 24 3.24 -7.31 -9.03
C ARG A 24 3.31 -6.32 -10.21
N ARG A 25 3.84 -5.13 -9.95
CA ARG A 25 3.97 -4.02 -10.91
C ARG A 25 5.37 -3.44 -10.86
N SER A 26 5.66 -2.52 -11.78
CA SER A 26 6.95 -1.82 -11.81
C SER A 26 7.01 -0.72 -10.74
N ALA A 27 8.21 -0.39 -10.28
CA ALA A 27 8.40 0.73 -9.36
C ALA A 27 7.94 2.07 -9.95
N ARG A 28 8.06 2.24 -11.27
CA ARG A 28 7.52 3.41 -11.99
C ARG A 28 6.00 3.48 -11.93
N TRP A 29 5.32 2.33 -11.96
CA TRP A 29 3.87 2.28 -11.77
C TRP A 29 3.49 2.75 -10.37
N ILE A 30 4.24 2.35 -9.33
CA ILE A 30 4.04 2.83 -7.95
C ILE A 30 4.20 4.37 -7.87
N ASP A 31 5.25 4.92 -8.50
CA ASP A 31 5.47 6.37 -8.55
C ASP A 31 4.32 7.11 -9.25
N HIS A 32 3.83 6.54 -10.36
CA HIS A 32 2.68 7.05 -11.11
C HIS A 32 1.41 7.04 -10.25
N MET A 33 1.09 5.92 -9.60
CA MET A 33 -0.08 5.83 -8.73
C MET A 33 -0.02 6.84 -7.58
N GLY A 34 1.13 6.97 -6.92
CA GLY A 34 1.30 7.98 -5.87
C GLY A 34 1.34 9.43 -6.35
N THR A 35 1.08 9.69 -7.62
CA THR A 35 0.93 11.04 -8.20
C THR A 35 -0.49 11.27 -8.73
N HIS A 36 -1.12 10.23 -9.30
CA HIS A 36 -2.40 10.35 -9.99
C HIS A 36 -3.60 9.83 -9.18
N ASP A 37 -3.38 8.98 -8.18
CA ASP A 37 -4.44 8.38 -7.39
C ASP A 37 -4.50 9.02 -6.01
N SER A 38 -5.61 9.71 -5.73
CA SER A 38 -5.83 10.40 -4.45
C SER A 38 -6.06 9.45 -3.28
N THR A 39 -6.38 8.18 -3.56
CA THR A 39 -6.53 7.12 -2.55
C THR A 39 -5.23 6.37 -2.28
N PHE A 40 -4.14 6.74 -2.96
CA PHE A 40 -2.85 6.08 -2.82
C PHE A 40 -2.27 6.29 -1.41
N PRO A 41 -1.64 5.27 -0.81
CA PRO A 41 -1.00 5.38 0.49
C PRO A 41 0.02 6.53 0.54
N ARG A 42 0.08 7.21 1.68
CA ARG A 42 0.95 8.37 1.83
C ARG A 42 2.42 7.97 1.73
N LYS A 43 3.18 8.76 0.98
CA LYS A 43 4.64 8.64 0.87
C LYS A 43 5.28 9.12 2.18
N ILE A 44 5.99 8.23 2.87
CA ILE A 44 6.78 8.57 4.05
C ILE A 44 8.24 8.68 3.61
N TYR A 45 8.79 9.89 3.68
CA TYR A 45 10.17 10.16 3.29
C TYR A 45 11.10 9.93 4.48
N LEU A 46 11.94 8.90 4.40
CA LEU A 46 13.02 8.67 5.37
C LEU A 46 14.25 9.53 5.02
N SER A 47 14.44 9.82 3.74
CA SER A 47 15.45 10.74 3.23
C SER A 47 15.05 11.25 1.84
N ALA A 48 15.83 12.18 1.26
CA ALA A 48 15.59 12.69 -0.09
C ALA A 48 15.54 11.58 -1.19
N ARG A 49 16.07 10.39 -0.91
CA ARG A 49 16.12 9.26 -1.85
C ARG A 49 15.41 7.99 -1.35
N SER A 50 14.91 8.00 -0.11
CA SER A 50 14.28 6.84 0.50
C SER A 50 12.84 7.15 0.87
N VAL A 51 11.92 6.47 0.19
CA VAL A 51 10.49 6.55 0.44
C VAL A 51 9.97 5.17 0.85
N VAL A 52 9.15 5.18 1.90
CA VAL A 52 8.44 4.01 2.39
C VAL A 52 6.95 4.30 2.47
N PHE A 53 6.17 3.24 2.55
CA PHE A 53 4.71 3.26 2.65
C PHE A 53 4.32 2.44 3.87
N ASP A 54 3.28 2.87 4.59
CA ASP A 54 2.67 2.01 5.60
C ASP A 54 2.12 0.74 4.94
N ALA A 55 2.47 -0.41 5.49
CA ALA A 55 2.09 -1.69 4.92
C ALA A 55 0.57 -1.91 4.96
N ASN A 56 -0.09 -1.52 6.05
CA ASN A 56 -1.52 -1.75 6.22
C ASN A 56 -2.32 -0.85 5.26
N GLU A 57 -1.95 0.42 5.13
CA GLU A 57 -2.56 1.32 4.16
C GLU A 57 -2.34 0.81 2.72
N PHE A 58 -1.14 0.32 2.41
CA PHE A 58 -0.81 -0.20 1.08
C PHE A 58 -1.58 -1.47 0.74
N ASP A 59 -1.66 -2.43 1.66
CA ASP A 59 -2.41 -3.67 1.46
C ASP A 59 -3.91 -3.39 1.34
N ALA A 60 -4.47 -2.50 2.15
CA ALA A 60 -5.88 -2.12 2.08
C ALA A 60 -6.22 -1.46 0.73
N TRP A 61 -5.37 -0.54 0.27
CA TRP A 61 -5.53 0.10 -1.04
C TRP A 61 -5.43 -0.91 -2.19
N LEU A 62 -4.47 -1.83 -2.13
CA LEU A 62 -4.29 -2.85 -3.16
C LEU A 62 -5.47 -3.83 -3.20
N ALA A 63 -5.99 -4.22 -2.02
CA ALA A 63 -7.16 -5.08 -1.92
C ALA A 63 -8.41 -4.43 -2.53
N ALA A 64 -8.64 -3.13 -2.25
CA ALA A 64 -9.75 -2.38 -2.83
C ALA A 64 -9.69 -2.36 -4.37
N ARG A 65 -8.50 -2.14 -4.95
CA ARG A 65 -8.27 -2.19 -6.40
C ARG A 65 -8.58 -3.55 -7.02
N VAL A 66 -8.15 -4.63 -6.36
CA VAL A 66 -8.43 -6.00 -6.85
C VAL A 66 -9.93 -6.29 -6.81
N GLN A 67 -10.64 -5.83 -5.77
CA GLN A 67 -12.09 -5.97 -5.70
C GLN A 67 -12.82 -5.17 -6.78
N GLU A 68 -12.39 -3.92 -7.05
CA GLU A 68 -12.94 -3.10 -8.12
C GLU A 68 -12.74 -3.75 -9.50
N ALA A 69 -11.52 -4.23 -9.77
CA ALA A 69 -11.22 -4.94 -11.01
C ALA A 69 -12.09 -6.19 -11.21
N ARG A 70 -12.38 -6.94 -10.14
CA ARG A 70 -13.29 -8.10 -10.19
C ARG A 70 -14.74 -7.68 -10.46
N ARG A 71 -15.21 -6.58 -9.86
CA ARG A 71 -16.56 -6.06 -10.09
C ARG A 71 -16.74 -5.61 -11.54
N ALA A 72 -15.75 -4.92 -12.11
CA ALA A 72 -15.77 -4.48 -13.50
C ALA A 72 -15.79 -5.63 -14.52
N GLN A 73 -15.33 -6.83 -14.13
CA GLN A 73 -15.38 -8.04 -14.99
C GLN A 73 -16.69 -8.82 -14.90
N SER A 74 -17.52 -8.54 -13.88
CA SER A 74 -18.77 -9.26 -13.63
C SER A 74 -20.03 -8.47 -14.04
N ALA A 75 -19.83 -7.28 -14.62
CA ALA A 75 -20.87 -6.38 -15.12
C ALA A 75 -20.81 -6.33 -16.65
#